data_AF-A0A963Z9J9-F1
#
_entry.id   AF-A0A963Z9J9-F1
#
_cell.length_a   1.000
_cell.length_b   1.000
_cell.length_c   1.000
_cell.angle_alpha   90.00
_cell.angle_beta   90.00
_cell.angle_gamma   90.00
#
_symmetry.space_group_name_H-M   'P 1'
#
loop_
_entity.id
_entity.type
_entity.pdbx_description
1 polymer ?
#
loop_
_entity_poly.entity_id
_entity_poly.type
_entity_poly.pdbx_seq_one_letter_code
_entity_poly.pdbx_strand_id
1 'polypeptide(L)'
;MEPVKVAKQRLEPQASDSLSLVWAKLVALPPRSEKGILGYHFYHVFRSVVQSPFTFIASVLTTTVSFFLLALIIFLFQNIKSAITIGQSDLSMNVYLSDSANELQIEELQAAISKEKSVQSVQLISKEEALESFKKELGPDALLLEGLGNVNPLPVSFQIQFVYSDDLQNVFESFEDRYSRIPFVERVEYGRSMLGRMAKL
;
A
#
# COMPACT_ATOMS: atom_id res chain seq x y z
N MET A 1 94.13 15.04 27.87
CA MET A 1 93.53 15.56 26.61
C MET A 1 94.33 14.96 25.47
N GLU A 2 93.76 13.99 24.76
CA GLU A 2 94.32 13.44 23.54
C GLU A 2 93.13 13.07 22.61
N PRO A 3 93.07 13.54 21.35
CA PRO A 3 91.90 13.33 20.52
C PRO A 3 91.99 12.00 19.76
N VAL A 4 91.01 11.12 19.98
CA VAL A 4 90.85 9.88 19.20
C VAL A 4 90.37 10.22 17.79
N LYS A 5 91.19 9.88 16.79
CA LYS A 5 90.88 9.97 15.35
C LYS A 5 89.72 9.04 15.00
N VAL A 6 88.69 9.59 14.38
CA VAL A 6 87.55 8.87 13.82
C VAL A 6 88.00 8.10 12.56
N ALA A 7 88.07 6.78 12.66
CA ALA A 7 88.16 5.90 11.50
C ALA A 7 86.75 5.64 10.95
N LYS A 8 86.42 6.31 9.83
CA LYS A 8 85.34 5.88 8.94
C LYS A 8 85.78 4.58 8.26
N GLN A 9 85.26 3.43 8.67
CA GLN A 9 85.35 2.24 7.82
C GLN A 9 84.14 1.30 7.98
N ARG A 10 83.22 1.47 7.02
CA ARG A 10 82.43 0.43 6.34
C ARG A 10 81.60 -0.50 7.24
N LEU A 11 80.39 -0.05 7.58
CA LEU A 11 79.28 -0.92 7.99
C LEU A 11 78.42 -1.19 6.75
N GLU A 12 78.14 -2.47 6.48
CA GLU A 12 77.14 -3.10 5.57
C GLU A 12 77.81 -4.14 4.65
N PRO A 13 77.67 -5.43 4.99
CA PRO A 13 76.98 -6.35 4.08
C PRO A 13 76.19 -7.47 4.79
N GLN A 14 75.48 -7.20 5.89
CA GLN A 14 74.75 -8.25 6.63
C GLN A 14 73.21 -8.11 6.56
N ALA A 15 72.70 -6.91 6.28
CA ALA A 15 71.25 -6.67 6.23
C ALA A 15 70.59 -7.20 4.94
N SER A 16 71.27 -7.11 3.78
CA SER A 16 70.70 -7.55 2.49
C SER A 16 70.44 -9.05 2.41
N ASP A 17 71.29 -9.86 3.03
CA ASP A 17 71.17 -11.33 3.03
C ASP A 17 70.01 -11.82 3.91
N SER A 18 69.68 -11.09 4.98
CA SER A 18 68.53 -11.43 5.82
C SER A 18 67.20 -11.11 5.13
N LEU A 19 67.15 -10.01 4.38
CA LEU A 19 65.96 -9.60 3.64
C LEU A 19 65.72 -10.52 2.46
N SER A 20 66.76 -10.94 1.74
CA SER A 20 66.63 -11.88 0.61
C SER A 20 66.07 -13.23 1.07
N LEU A 21 66.43 -13.70 2.27
CA LEU A 21 65.84 -14.90 2.88
C LEU A 21 64.35 -14.72 3.24
N VAL A 22 63.96 -13.54 3.73
CA VAL A 22 62.56 -13.22 4.00
C VAL A 22 61.75 -13.12 2.71
N TRP A 23 62.30 -12.46 1.68
CA TRP A 23 61.70 -12.37 0.35
C TRP A 23 61.58 -13.73 -0.31
N ALA A 24 62.59 -14.60 -0.19
CA ALA A 24 62.55 -15.97 -0.71
C ALA A 24 61.46 -16.81 -0.02
N LYS A 25 61.27 -16.66 1.30
CA LYS A 25 60.19 -17.32 2.04
C LYS A 25 58.80 -16.78 1.70
N LEU A 26 58.67 -15.48 1.44
CA LEU A 26 57.39 -14.85 1.04
C LEU A 26 56.98 -15.24 -0.39
N VAL A 27 57.93 -15.32 -1.31
CA VAL A 27 57.69 -15.78 -2.69
C VAL A 27 57.36 -17.28 -2.74
N ALA A 28 57.89 -18.07 -1.80
CA ALA A 28 57.63 -19.51 -1.68
C ALA A 28 56.31 -19.86 -0.98
N LEU A 29 55.40 -18.91 -0.72
CA LEU A 29 54.08 -19.21 -0.19
C LEU A 29 53.30 -20.09 -1.18
N PRO A 30 52.71 -21.22 -0.75
CA PRO A 30 51.95 -22.08 -1.65
C PRO A 30 50.80 -21.28 -2.28
N PRO A 31 50.46 -21.53 -3.56
CA PRO A 31 49.38 -20.82 -4.23
C PRO A 31 48.09 -20.99 -3.42
N ARG A 32 47.56 -19.87 -2.90
CA ARG A 32 46.33 -19.85 -2.12
C ARG A 32 45.17 -20.26 -3.04
N SER A 33 44.74 -21.51 -2.94
CA SER A 33 43.65 -22.06 -3.76
C SER A 33 42.37 -21.28 -3.55
N GLU A 34 42.00 -20.41 -4.49
CA GLU A 34 40.83 -19.52 -4.41
C GLU A 34 39.51 -20.28 -4.25
N LYS A 35 39.44 -21.51 -4.78
CA LYS A 35 38.20 -22.29 -4.88
C LYS A 35 37.71 -22.90 -3.56
N GLY A 36 38.54 -22.92 -2.52
CA GLY A 36 38.18 -23.42 -1.18
C GLY A 36 37.96 -22.34 -0.12
N ILE A 37 38.38 -21.11 -0.40
CA ILE A 37 38.35 -19.99 0.56
C ILE A 37 36.92 -19.60 0.90
N LEU A 38 36.05 -19.53 -0.11
CA LEU A 38 34.66 -19.12 0.07
C LEU A 38 33.88 -20.13 0.93
N GLY A 39 33.99 -21.42 0.62
CA GLY A 39 33.36 -22.49 1.40
C GLY A 39 33.87 -22.55 2.85
N TYR A 40 35.18 -22.32 3.05
CA TYR A 40 35.78 -22.23 4.37
C TYR A 40 35.25 -21.05 5.18
N HIS A 41 35.15 -19.85 4.58
CA HIS A 41 34.58 -18.69 5.26
C HIS A 41 33.09 -18.88 5.58
N PHE A 42 32.30 -19.45 4.67
CA PHE A 42 30.90 -19.79 4.94
C PHE A 42 30.77 -20.80 6.09
N TYR A 43 31.58 -21.87 6.10
CA TYR A 43 31.59 -22.85 7.18
C TYR A 43 31.98 -22.20 8.52
N HIS A 44 32.98 -21.32 8.53
CA HIS A 44 33.41 -20.60 9.72
C HIS A 44 32.34 -19.61 10.22
N VAL A 45 31.66 -18.88 9.33
CA VAL A 45 30.56 -17.98 9.70
C VAL A 45 29.40 -18.77 10.28
N PHE A 46 29.03 -19.89 9.65
CA PHE A 46 27.95 -20.76 10.13
C PHE A 46 28.28 -21.38 11.49
N ARG A 47 29.52 -21.83 11.69
CA ARG A 47 29.98 -22.33 12.99
C ARG A 47 29.94 -21.25 14.07
N SER A 48 30.33 -20.01 13.74
CA SER A 48 30.27 -18.87 14.67
C SER A 48 28.84 -18.52 15.07
N VAL A 49 27.88 -18.65 14.15
CA VAL A 49 26.43 -18.48 14.42
C VAL A 49 25.94 -19.54 15.43
N VAL A 50 26.36 -20.79 15.27
CA VAL A 50 25.97 -21.90 16.16
C VAL A 50 26.63 -21.80 17.55
N GLN A 51 27.81 -21.18 17.65
CA GLN A 51 28.54 -21.02 18.91
C GLN A 51 28.01 -19.89 19.80
N SER A 52 27.35 -18.88 19.22
CA SER A 52 26.78 -17.74 19.94
C SER A 52 25.27 -17.60 19.70
N PRO A 53 24.46 -18.59 20.13
CA PRO A 53 23.04 -18.65 19.80
C PRO A 53 22.25 -17.45 20.36
N PHE A 54 22.64 -16.92 21.53
CA PHE A 54 21.93 -15.81 22.15
C PHE A 54 21.99 -14.52 21.32
N THR A 55 23.19 -14.11 20.90
CA THR A 55 23.38 -12.90 20.09
C THR A 55 22.75 -13.05 18.71
N PHE A 56 22.89 -14.22 18.09
CA PHE A 56 22.27 -14.50 16.80
C PHE A 56 20.74 -14.45 16.87
N ILE A 57 20.14 -15.09 17.87
CA ILE A 57 18.69 -15.04 18.09
C ILE A 57 18.23 -13.60 18.34
N ALA A 58 18.97 -12.83 19.16
CA ALA A 58 18.65 -11.44 19.43
C ALA A 58 18.69 -10.59 18.14
N SER A 59 19.70 -10.75 17.30
CA SER A 59 19.79 -10.04 16.01
C SER A 59 18.68 -10.45 15.03
N VAL A 60 18.39 -11.75 14.92
CA VAL A 60 17.30 -12.23 14.05
C VAL A 60 15.95 -11.72 14.56
N LEU A 61 15.74 -11.71 15.87
CA LEU A 61 14.50 -11.23 16.48
C LEU A 61 14.30 -9.73 16.21
N THR A 62 15.34 -8.90 16.40
CA THR A 62 15.22 -7.46 16.14
C THR A 62 14.97 -7.15 14.67
N THR A 63 15.64 -7.86 13.75
CA THR A 63 15.34 -7.76 12.31
C THR A 63 13.92 -8.22 11.99
N THR A 64 13.47 -9.32 12.59
CA THR A 64 12.10 -9.85 12.40
C THR A 64 11.05 -8.87 12.89
N VAL A 65 11.23 -8.30 14.09
CA VAL A 65 10.32 -7.28 14.65
C VAL A 65 10.29 -6.04 13.76
N SER A 66 11.43 -5.63 13.20
CA SER A 66 11.49 -4.48 12.29
C SER A 66 10.67 -4.71 11.02
N PHE A 67 10.81 -5.88 10.37
CA PHE A 67 9.99 -6.23 9.21
C PHE A 67 8.52 -6.46 9.57
N PHE A 68 8.25 -7.04 10.74
CA PHE A 68 6.89 -7.24 11.23
C PHE A 68 6.16 -5.90 11.43
N LEU A 69 6.82 -4.91 12.05
CA LEU A 69 6.27 -3.57 12.22
C LEU A 69 6.02 -2.90 10.86
N LEU A 70 6.95 -3.04 9.92
CA LEU A 70 6.77 -2.52 8.56
C LEU A 70 5.57 -3.17 7.86
N ALA A 71 5.46 -4.50 7.93
CA ALA A 71 4.34 -5.26 7.38
C ALA A 71 3.00 -4.87 8.03
N LEU A 72 2.99 -4.66 9.36
CA LEU A 72 1.82 -4.23 10.12
C LEU A 72 1.35 -2.85 9.66
N ILE A 73 2.27 -1.91 9.46
CA ILE A 73 1.93 -0.58 8.94
C ILE A 73 1.29 -0.70 7.56
N ILE A 74 1.90 -1.44 6.63
CA ILE A 74 1.36 -1.65 5.28
C ILE A 74 -0.03 -2.31 5.33
N PHE A 75 -0.19 -3.33 6.19
CA PHE A 75 -1.46 -4.01 6.40
C PHE A 75 -2.54 -3.05 6.91
N LEU A 76 -2.22 -2.24 7.92
CA LEU A 76 -3.14 -1.22 8.46
C LEU A 76 -3.52 -0.19 7.39
N PHE A 77 -2.55 0.33 6.63
CA PHE A 77 -2.83 1.27 5.55
C PHE A 77 -3.78 0.69 4.49
N GLN A 78 -3.62 -0.60 4.12
CA GLN A 78 -4.54 -1.25 3.19
C GLN A 78 -5.95 -1.43 3.79
N ASN A 79 -6.04 -1.82 5.06
CA ASN A 79 -7.33 -2.00 5.74
C ASN A 79 -8.07 -0.66 5.95
N ILE A 80 -7.35 0.41 6.30
CA ILE A 80 -7.95 1.74 6.50
C ILE A 80 -8.60 2.26 5.22
N LYS A 81 -8.03 2.00 4.03
CA LYS A 81 -8.66 2.38 2.77
C LYS A 81 -10.05 1.76 2.63
N SER A 82 -10.18 0.47 2.92
CA SER A 82 -11.48 -0.21 2.92
C SER A 82 -12.41 0.31 4.02
N ALA A 83 -11.91 0.55 5.23
CA ALA A 83 -12.71 1.07 6.33
C ALA A 83 -13.26 2.49 6.06
N ILE A 84 -12.47 3.36 5.42
CA ILE A 84 -12.92 4.70 5.00
C ILE A 84 -14.00 4.59 3.92
N THR A 85 -13.82 3.70 2.94
CA THR A 85 -14.83 3.48 1.87
C THR A 85 -16.14 2.96 2.44
N ILE A 86 -16.10 2.03 3.40
CA ILE A 86 -17.30 1.52 4.08
C ILE A 86 -18.03 2.67 4.80
N GLY A 87 -17.31 3.49 5.57
CA GLY A 87 -17.92 4.63 6.27
C GLY A 87 -18.47 5.73 5.35
N GLN A 88 -17.89 5.93 4.17
CA GLN A 88 -18.44 6.84 3.16
C GLN A 88 -19.69 6.27 2.48
N SER A 89 -19.68 4.97 2.16
CA SER A 89 -20.81 4.28 1.54
C SER A 89 -22.06 4.29 2.42
N ASP A 90 -21.89 4.21 3.74
CA ASP A 90 -22.97 4.22 4.72
C ASP A 90 -23.70 5.58 4.80
N LEU A 91 -23.02 6.66 4.40
CA LEU A 91 -23.58 8.01 4.36
C LEU A 91 -23.91 8.48 2.93
N SER A 92 -24.01 7.54 1.98
CA SER A 92 -24.28 7.83 0.57
C SER A 92 -25.59 7.21 0.07
N MET A 93 -26.24 7.90 -0.87
CA MET A 93 -27.43 7.44 -1.57
C MET A 93 -27.23 7.59 -3.07
N ASN A 94 -27.61 6.57 -3.82
CA ASN A 94 -27.61 6.57 -5.28
C ASN A 94 -29.03 6.76 -5.80
N VAL A 95 -29.23 7.77 -6.65
CA VAL A 95 -30.50 8.04 -7.31
C VAL A 95 -30.32 7.78 -8.80
N TYR A 96 -30.94 6.71 -9.29
CA TYR A 96 -30.89 6.30 -10.69
C TYR A 96 -31.96 7.03 -11.49
N LEU A 97 -31.54 7.62 -12.61
CA LEU A 97 -32.39 8.39 -13.50
C LEU A 97 -32.81 7.55 -14.70
N SER A 98 -34.05 7.75 -15.13
CA SER A 98 -34.54 7.17 -16.38
C SER A 98 -33.81 7.76 -17.58
N ASP A 99 -33.69 6.98 -18.67
CA ASP A 99 -33.17 7.45 -19.96
C ASP A 99 -34.01 8.57 -20.59
N SER A 100 -35.23 8.80 -20.09
CA SER A 100 -36.11 9.89 -20.51
C SER A 100 -35.82 11.24 -19.85
N ALA A 101 -34.87 11.31 -18.90
CA ALA A 101 -34.51 12.56 -18.23
C ALA A 101 -33.78 13.52 -19.19
N ASN A 102 -34.27 14.77 -19.29
CA ASN A 102 -33.60 15.82 -20.06
C ASN A 102 -32.48 16.47 -19.24
N GLU A 103 -31.42 16.97 -19.88
CA GLU A 103 -30.28 17.65 -19.23
C GLU A 103 -30.74 18.78 -18.29
N LEU A 104 -31.71 19.60 -18.71
CA LEU A 104 -32.27 20.65 -17.85
C LEU A 104 -32.91 20.10 -16.57
N GLN A 105 -33.61 18.96 -16.66
CA GLN A 105 -34.24 18.33 -15.49
C GLN A 105 -33.19 17.74 -14.54
N ILE A 106 -32.10 17.21 -15.12
CA ILE A 106 -30.95 16.68 -14.38
C ILE A 106 -30.28 17.82 -13.61
N GLU A 107 -29.99 18.95 -14.27
CA GLU A 107 -29.38 20.12 -13.62
C GLU A 107 -30.28 20.72 -12.54
N GLU A 108 -31.58 20.88 -12.81
CA GLU A 108 -32.54 21.37 -11.82
C GLU A 108 -32.63 20.46 -10.60
N LEU A 109 -32.67 19.14 -10.81
CA LEU A 109 -32.69 18.16 -9.74
C LEU A 109 -31.39 18.18 -8.92
N GLN A 110 -30.24 18.24 -9.60
CA GLN A 110 -28.93 18.34 -8.92
C GLN A 110 -28.86 19.61 -8.06
N ALA A 111 -29.32 20.74 -8.57
CA ALA A 111 -29.35 22.01 -7.84
C ALA A 111 -30.35 21.98 -6.67
N ALA A 112 -31.48 21.30 -6.82
CA ALA A 112 -32.45 21.12 -5.75
C ALA A 112 -31.87 20.28 -4.60
N ILE A 113 -31.25 19.15 -4.91
CA ILE A 113 -30.63 18.25 -3.92
C ILE A 113 -29.46 18.95 -3.21
N SER A 114 -28.62 19.67 -3.96
CA SER A 114 -27.43 20.36 -3.41
C SER A 114 -27.76 21.49 -2.43
N LYS A 115 -29.02 21.98 -2.41
CA LYS A 115 -29.49 23.00 -1.47
C LYS A 115 -29.98 22.43 -0.14
N GLU A 116 -30.13 21.12 -0.03
CA GLU A 116 -30.57 20.48 1.20
C GLU A 116 -29.47 20.54 2.27
N LYS A 117 -29.81 20.95 3.49
CA LYS A 117 -28.84 21.08 4.60
C LYS A 117 -28.22 19.74 5.01
N SER A 118 -28.94 18.65 4.77
CA SER A 118 -28.50 17.30 5.10
C SER A 118 -27.52 16.73 4.07
N VAL A 119 -27.36 17.39 2.91
CA VAL A 119 -26.49 16.97 1.81
C VAL A 119 -25.14 17.67 1.92
N GLN A 120 -24.07 16.87 1.89
CA GLN A 120 -22.69 17.34 1.85
C GLN A 120 -22.22 17.59 0.42
N SER A 121 -22.52 16.69 -0.51
CA SER A 121 -22.16 16.82 -1.92
C SER A 121 -23.09 15.99 -2.81
N VAL A 122 -23.20 16.41 -4.08
CA VAL A 122 -23.93 15.69 -5.12
C VAL A 122 -23.03 15.56 -6.34
N GLN A 123 -22.79 14.33 -6.79
CA GLN A 123 -22.01 14.03 -7.97
C GLN A 123 -22.90 13.35 -9.01
N LEU A 124 -22.89 13.87 -10.23
CA LEU A 124 -23.49 13.20 -11.38
C LEU A 124 -22.50 12.14 -11.88
N ILE A 125 -22.99 10.91 -12.03
CA ILE A 125 -22.24 9.78 -12.58
C ILE A 125 -22.85 9.46 -13.94
N SER A 126 -22.07 9.70 -14.99
CA SER A 126 -22.44 9.36 -16.37
C SER A 126 -22.50 7.84 -16.57
N LYS A 127 -23.11 7.41 -17.67
CA LYS A 127 -23.19 5.98 -18.01
C LYS A 127 -21.79 5.36 -18.15
N GLU A 128 -20.87 6.10 -18.75
CA GLU A 128 -19.49 5.69 -18.99
C GLU A 128 -18.72 5.53 -17.67
N GLU A 129 -18.85 6.51 -16.77
CA GLU A 129 -18.22 6.46 -15.45
C GLU A 129 -18.82 5.36 -14.57
N ALA A 130 -20.13 5.14 -14.65
CA ALA A 130 -20.81 4.04 -13.98
C ALA A 130 -20.25 2.69 -14.45
N LEU A 131 -20.04 2.54 -15.76
CA LEU A 131 -19.48 1.31 -16.35
C LEU A 131 -18.02 1.10 -15.95
N GLU A 132 -17.20 2.16 -15.95
CA GLU A 132 -15.80 2.06 -15.51
C GLU A 132 -15.71 1.68 -14.03
N SER A 133 -16.53 2.30 -13.18
CA SER A 133 -16.59 2.01 -11.76
C SER A 133 -17.05 0.58 -11.48
N PHE A 134 -18.09 0.13 -12.20
CA PHE A 134 -18.60 -1.24 -12.09
C PHE A 134 -17.57 -2.29 -12.55
N LYS A 135 -16.82 -2.00 -13.62
CA LYS A 135 -15.69 -2.86 -14.05
C LYS A 135 -14.61 -2.97 -12.98
N LYS A 136 -14.26 -1.85 -12.31
CA LYS A 136 -13.29 -1.85 -11.21
C LYS A 136 -13.78 -2.69 -10.03
N GLU A 137 -15.07 -2.63 -9.73
CA GLU A 137 -15.68 -3.39 -8.63
C GLU A 137 -15.70 -4.90 -8.91
N LEU A 138 -15.97 -5.31 -10.15
CA LEU A 138 -15.92 -6.72 -10.56
C LEU A 138 -14.50 -7.28 -10.67
N GLY A 139 -13.49 -6.43 -10.90
CA GLY A 139 -12.09 -6.83 -10.97
C GLY A 139 -11.86 -7.97 -11.98
N PRO A 140 -11.43 -9.18 -11.55
CA PRO A 140 -11.22 -10.32 -12.46
C PRO A 140 -12.47 -10.76 -13.22
N ASP A 141 -13.66 -10.54 -12.64
CA ASP A 141 -14.94 -10.94 -13.22
C ASP A 141 -15.47 -9.90 -14.22
N ALA A 142 -14.75 -8.80 -14.45
CA ALA A 142 -15.11 -7.81 -15.45
C ALA A 142 -15.20 -8.39 -16.87
N LEU A 143 -14.53 -9.53 -17.13
CA LEU A 143 -14.66 -10.30 -18.38
C LEU A 143 -16.11 -10.75 -18.65
N LEU A 144 -16.94 -10.92 -17.62
CA LEU A 144 -18.35 -11.24 -17.77
C LEU A 144 -19.14 -10.13 -18.46
N LEU A 145 -18.67 -8.87 -18.36
CA LEU A 145 -19.29 -7.72 -19.01
C LEU A 145 -19.02 -7.68 -20.51
N GLU A 146 -17.97 -8.34 -21.01
CA GLU A 146 -17.69 -8.40 -22.45
C GLU A 146 -18.80 -9.15 -23.22
N GLY A 147 -19.52 -10.04 -22.54
CA GLY A 147 -20.67 -10.78 -23.08
C GLY A 147 -21.96 -9.95 -23.24
N LEU A 148 -22.03 -8.74 -22.66
CA LEU A 148 -23.21 -7.87 -22.75
C LEU A 148 -23.29 -7.09 -24.07
N GLY A 149 -22.25 -7.17 -24.92
CA GLY A 149 -22.15 -6.40 -26.16
C GLY A 149 -21.78 -4.92 -25.92
N ASN A 150 -21.81 -4.10 -26.98
CA ASN A 150 -21.45 -2.68 -26.94
C ASN A 150 -22.55 -1.77 -26.35
N VAL A 151 -23.61 -2.32 -25.75
CA VAL A 151 -24.73 -1.55 -25.20
C VAL A 151 -24.55 -1.48 -23.68
N ASN A 152 -24.38 -0.27 -23.15
CA ASN A 152 -24.25 -0.04 -21.71
C ASN A 152 -25.63 -0.06 -21.03
N PRO A 153 -25.93 -1.06 -20.18
CA PRO A 153 -27.23 -1.16 -19.52
C PRO A 153 -27.34 -0.25 -18.29
N LEU A 154 -26.27 0.43 -17.89
CA LEU A 154 -26.25 1.25 -16.68
C LEU A 154 -26.89 2.62 -16.94
N PRO A 155 -27.89 3.03 -16.14
CA PRO A 155 -28.48 4.36 -16.24
C PRO A 155 -27.54 5.43 -15.68
N VAL A 156 -27.85 6.69 -16.00
CA VAL A 156 -27.22 7.84 -15.33
C VAL A 156 -27.69 7.88 -13.88
N SER A 157 -26.81 8.26 -12.96
CA SER A 157 -27.16 8.31 -11.54
C SER A 157 -26.56 9.52 -10.83
N PHE A 158 -27.20 9.93 -9.73
CA PHE A 158 -26.60 10.84 -8.76
C PHE A 158 -26.09 10.06 -7.56
N GLN A 159 -24.83 10.30 -7.20
CA GLN A 159 -24.29 9.90 -5.92
C GLN A 159 -24.36 11.08 -4.96
N ILE A 160 -25.11 10.90 -3.88
CA ILE A 160 -25.40 11.95 -2.89
C ILE A 160 -24.73 11.57 -1.59
N GLN A 161 -23.82 12.42 -1.10
CA GLN A 161 -23.18 12.25 0.20
C GLN A 161 -23.93 13.09 1.23
N PHE A 162 -24.25 12.51 2.38
CA PHE A 162 -24.95 13.18 3.47
C PHE A 162 -24.00 13.58 4.60
N VAL A 163 -24.36 14.66 5.29
CA VAL A 163 -23.70 15.04 6.52
C VAL A 163 -24.10 14.05 7.62
N TYR A 164 -23.12 13.56 8.38
CA TYR A 164 -23.40 12.69 9.52
C TYR A 164 -24.35 13.38 10.51
N SER A 165 -25.41 12.68 10.88
CA SER A 165 -26.37 13.12 11.90
C SER A 165 -26.93 11.90 12.62
N ASP A 166 -27.33 12.07 13.88
CA ASP A 166 -27.94 10.97 14.67
C ASP A 166 -29.30 10.54 14.10
N ASP A 167 -29.91 11.40 13.27
CA ASP A 167 -31.24 11.19 12.65
C ASP A 167 -31.15 10.77 11.16
N LEU A 168 -30.00 10.24 10.73
CA LEU A 168 -29.71 9.92 9.33
C LEU A 168 -30.77 9.01 8.68
N GLN A 169 -31.35 8.09 9.46
CA GLN A 169 -32.35 7.17 8.96
C GLN A 169 -33.63 7.89 8.53
N ASN A 170 -34.16 8.79 9.38
CA ASN A 170 -35.34 9.58 9.02
C ASN A 170 -35.04 10.52 7.85
N VAL A 171 -33.81 11.04 7.77
CA VAL A 171 -33.35 11.81 6.61
C VAL A 171 -33.43 10.96 5.34
N PHE A 172 -32.88 9.74 5.33
CA PHE A 172 -32.91 8.86 4.17
C PHE A 172 -34.33 8.45 3.76
N GLU A 173 -35.18 8.06 4.71
CA GLU A 173 -36.57 7.70 4.44
C GLU A 173 -37.35 8.89 3.86
N SER A 174 -37.21 10.08 4.44
CA SER A 174 -37.87 11.29 3.94
C SER A 174 -37.35 11.72 2.56
N PHE A 175 -36.08 11.44 2.26
CA PHE A 175 -35.46 11.72 0.98
C PHE A 175 -35.95 10.74 -0.10
N GLU A 176 -35.93 9.43 0.20
CA GLU A 176 -36.49 8.39 -0.66
C GLU A 176 -37.95 8.73 -1.02
N ASP A 177 -38.78 9.05 -0.04
CA ASP A 177 -40.20 9.39 -0.25
C ASP A 177 -40.42 10.63 -1.12
N ARG A 178 -39.53 11.61 -1.05
CA ARG A 178 -39.64 12.88 -1.78
C ARG A 178 -39.21 12.70 -3.23
N TYR A 179 -38.08 12.05 -3.45
CA TYR A 179 -37.44 11.98 -4.77
C TYR A 179 -37.90 10.78 -5.60
N SER A 180 -38.39 9.69 -4.99
CA SER A 180 -38.95 8.55 -5.72
C SER A 180 -40.28 8.87 -6.43
N ARG A 181 -40.92 10.00 -6.11
CA ARG A 181 -42.16 10.46 -6.75
C ARG A 181 -41.91 11.23 -8.05
N ILE A 182 -40.65 11.53 -8.36
CA ILE A 182 -40.29 12.29 -9.56
C ILE A 182 -40.38 11.35 -10.77
N PRO A 183 -41.11 11.71 -11.85
CA PRO A 183 -41.38 10.79 -12.97
C PRO A 183 -40.15 10.23 -13.67
N PHE A 184 -39.03 10.96 -13.65
CA PHE A 184 -37.79 10.58 -14.30
C PHE A 184 -36.74 9.96 -13.36
N VAL A 185 -37.10 9.75 -12.07
CA VAL A 185 -36.31 8.97 -11.12
C VAL A 185 -36.80 7.54 -11.16
N GLU A 186 -35.93 6.61 -11.56
CA GLU A 186 -36.29 5.19 -11.65
C GLU A 186 -36.18 4.50 -10.30
N ARG A 187 -35.12 4.79 -9.54
CA ARG A 187 -34.83 4.10 -8.30
C ARG A 187 -33.94 4.92 -7.38
N VAL A 188 -34.19 4.79 -6.08
CA VAL A 188 -33.34 5.33 -5.03
C VAL A 188 -32.80 4.14 -4.22
N GLU A 189 -31.48 4.02 -4.13
CA GLU A 189 -30.82 2.97 -3.37
C GLU A 189 -29.84 3.58 -2.36
N TYR A 190 -29.87 3.07 -1.14
CA TYR A 190 -28.92 3.38 -0.07
C TYR A 190 -28.62 2.10 0.71
N GLY A 191 -27.51 2.09 1.45
CA GLY A 191 -27.07 0.96 2.26
C GLY A 191 -28.03 0.61 3.40
N ARG A 192 -29.14 -0.06 3.11
CA ARG A 192 -30.11 -0.54 4.13
C ARG A 192 -29.53 -1.61 5.07
N SER A 193 -28.37 -2.19 4.72
CA SER A 193 -27.77 -3.34 5.43
C SER A 193 -27.24 -3.02 6.83
N MET A 194 -26.92 -1.75 7.15
CA MET A 194 -26.45 -1.34 8.48
C MET A 194 -27.54 -0.72 9.37
N LEU A 195 -28.56 -0.07 8.79
CA LEU A 195 -29.63 0.58 9.57
C LEU A 195 -30.44 -0.41 10.41
N GLY A 196 -30.70 -1.61 9.88
CA GLY A 196 -31.37 -2.69 10.63
C GLY A 196 -30.54 -3.30 11.77
N ARG A 197 -29.23 -3.03 11.82
CA ARG A 197 -28.32 -3.51 12.88
C ARG A 197 -28.14 -2.48 14.00
N MET A 198 -28.17 -1.18 13.68
CA MET A 198 -28.11 -0.10 14.67
C MET A 198 -29.44 0.09 15.42
N ALA A 199 -30.59 -0.04 14.74
CA ALA A 199 -31.92 0.05 15.38
C ALA A 199 -32.25 -1.10 16.36
N LYS A 200 -31.39 -2.11 16.46
CA LYS A 200 -31.53 -3.27 17.36
C LYS A 200 -30.55 -3.27 18.54
N LEU A 201 -29.72 -2.24 18.67
CA LEU A 201 -28.85 -1.99 19.82
C LEU A 201 -29.42 -0.84 20.67
#